data_AF-A0A533W748-F1
#
_entry.id   AF-A0A533W748-F1
#
_cell.length_a   1.000
_cell.length_b   1.000
_cell.length_c   1.000
_cell.angle_alpha   90.00
_cell.angle_beta   90.00
_cell.angle_gamma   90.00
#
_symmetry.space_group_name_H-M   'P 1'
#
loop_
_entity.id
_entity.type
_entity.pdbx_description
1 polymer ?
#
loop_
_entity_poly.entity_id
_entity_poly.type
_entity_poly.pdbx_seq_one_letter_code
_entity_poly.pdbx_strand_id
1 'polypeptide(L)'
;MRRTRGGSTQRPRLNQSVWSGRLRGQLKPPELHRQQAKKRLRFHLLTVSSGRYRRRAEHPPDESGDVAEKIIEAGGHIIQNRRLISDDARMLETALREFMKSNSDVLVYVGGTGLSKRDITIETVRPYFEKEIHGFGELLRSQSFARVGAAAMLSRATAGVAKGRLILCLPGSPDAVETALAVFISEFPHAVHIAKS
;
A
#
# COMPACT_ATOMS: atom_id res chain seq x y z
N MET A 1 -59.12 21.02 -33.68
CA MET A 1 -58.02 20.22 -34.26
C MET A 1 -56.77 20.47 -33.41
N ARG A 2 -56.24 19.44 -32.71
CA ARG A 2 -54.95 19.32 -31.97
C ARG A 2 -54.66 20.34 -30.84
N ARG A 3 -54.76 20.03 -29.53
CA ARG A 3 -53.89 19.21 -28.64
C ARG A 3 -52.37 19.43 -28.82
N THR A 4 -51.73 20.05 -27.83
CA THR A 4 -50.49 19.56 -27.17
C THR A 4 -50.46 20.05 -25.71
N ARG A 5 -50.45 19.09 -24.77
CA ARG A 5 -50.28 19.29 -23.33
C ARG A 5 -48.79 19.36 -23.01
N GLY A 6 -48.38 20.29 -22.15
CA GLY A 6 -47.05 20.30 -21.55
C GLY A 6 -46.83 19.05 -20.70
N GLY A 7 -45.89 18.20 -21.11
CA GLY A 7 -45.43 17.05 -20.35
C GLY A 7 -44.38 17.50 -19.34
N SER A 8 -44.77 17.64 -18.07
CA SER A 8 -43.82 17.69 -16.96
C SER A 8 -43.25 16.29 -16.76
N THR A 9 -41.96 16.09 -17.07
CA THR A 9 -41.26 14.84 -16.83
C THR A 9 -41.05 14.64 -15.33
N GLN A 10 -42.01 14.04 -14.66
CA GLN A 10 -41.84 13.58 -13.28
C GLN A 10 -40.81 12.44 -13.28
N ARG A 11 -39.66 12.67 -12.64
CA ARG A 11 -38.71 11.59 -12.33
C ARG A 11 -39.39 10.61 -11.39
N PRO A 12 -39.28 9.29 -11.60
CA PRO A 12 -39.86 8.33 -10.67
C PRO A 12 -39.18 8.48 -9.30
N ARG A 13 -39.98 8.71 -8.27
CA ARG A 13 -39.52 8.68 -6.88
C ARG A 13 -39.17 7.22 -6.56
N LEU A 14 -37.88 6.93 -6.46
CA LEU A 14 -37.40 5.66 -5.93
C LEU A 14 -37.94 5.51 -4.49
N ASN A 15 -38.73 4.47 -4.29
CA ASN A 15 -39.35 4.15 -3.01
C ASN A 15 -38.25 3.78 -1.99
N GLN A 16 -38.00 4.64 -1.01
CA GLN A 16 -36.96 4.45 0.01
C GLN A 16 -37.35 3.43 1.10
N SER A 17 -38.48 2.73 0.97
CA SER A 17 -39.04 1.90 2.05
C SER A 17 -38.64 0.41 2.03
N VAL A 18 -37.61 0.00 1.29
CA VAL A 18 -37.22 -1.43 1.18
C VAL A 18 -36.03 -1.82 2.07
N TRP A 19 -35.37 -0.85 2.72
CA TRP A 19 -34.17 -1.10 3.54
C TRP A 19 -34.39 -0.90 5.05
N SER A 20 -35.58 -1.13 5.57
CA SER A 20 -35.84 -1.13 7.02
C SER A 20 -36.04 -2.55 7.57
N GLY A 21 -35.03 -3.39 7.39
CA GLY A 21 -34.91 -4.66 8.11
C GLY A 21 -33.93 -4.51 9.26
N ARG A 22 -34.44 -4.35 10.49
CA ARG A 22 -33.65 -4.43 11.73
C ARG A 22 -32.92 -5.78 11.79
N LEU A 23 -31.60 -5.76 11.71
CA LEU A 23 -30.76 -6.78 12.35
C LEU A 23 -30.01 -6.11 13.50
N ARG A 24 -30.39 -6.48 14.71
CA ARG A 24 -29.68 -6.11 15.94
C ARG A 24 -28.31 -6.82 15.91
N GLY A 25 -27.23 -6.06 16.04
CA GLY A 25 -26.00 -6.52 16.70
C GLY A 25 -25.18 -7.61 16.02
N GLN A 26 -25.13 -7.70 14.69
CA GLN A 26 -24.05 -8.46 14.01
C GLN A 26 -23.17 -7.49 13.23
N LEU A 27 -21.91 -7.40 13.65
CA LEU A 27 -20.84 -6.68 12.95
C LEU A 27 -20.74 -7.23 11.52
N LYS A 28 -20.50 -6.37 10.52
CA LYS A 28 -20.26 -6.83 9.14
C LYS A 28 -19.03 -7.74 9.11
N PRO A 29 -18.88 -8.71 8.19
CA PRO A 29 -17.70 -9.58 8.14
C PRO A 29 -16.35 -8.81 8.19
N PRO A 30 -16.16 -7.67 7.49
CA PRO A 30 -14.95 -6.85 7.60
C PRO A 30 -14.72 -6.20 8.99
N GLU A 31 -15.76 -6.12 9.82
CA GLU A 31 -15.75 -5.57 11.17
C GLU A 31 -15.52 -6.69 12.22
N LEU A 32 -16.00 -7.91 11.97
CA LEU A 32 -15.73 -9.10 12.80
C LEU A 32 -14.25 -9.52 12.74
N HIS A 33 -13.65 -9.51 11.55
CA HIS A 33 -12.21 -9.80 11.39
C HIS A 33 -11.31 -8.72 12.00
N ARG A 34 -11.81 -7.47 12.12
CA ARG A 34 -11.07 -6.34 12.70
C ARG A 34 -10.88 -6.47 14.21
N GLN A 35 -11.72 -7.22 14.92
CA GLN A 35 -11.64 -7.35 16.39
C GLN A 35 -10.72 -8.48 16.88
N GLN A 36 -10.37 -9.47 16.06
CA GLN A 36 -9.61 -10.65 16.51
C GLN A 36 -8.10 -10.61 16.26
N ALA A 37 -7.55 -9.53 15.69
CA ALA A 37 -6.11 -9.46 15.46
C ALA A 37 -5.56 -8.03 15.55
N LYS A 38 -5.40 -7.49 16.76
CA LYS A 38 -4.24 -6.60 17.00
C LYS A 38 -2.97 -7.44 17.01
N LYS A 39 -2.65 -8.09 15.88
CA LYS A 39 -1.34 -8.71 15.69
C LYS A 39 -0.38 -7.60 15.33
N ARG A 40 0.55 -7.33 16.24
CA ARG A 40 1.74 -6.53 15.98
C ARG A 40 2.52 -7.18 14.85
N LEU A 41 2.47 -6.58 13.66
CA LEU A 41 3.20 -7.07 12.49
C LEU A 41 4.68 -6.69 12.59
N ARG A 42 5.53 -7.54 12.00
CA ARG A 42 6.98 -7.29 11.88
C ARG A 42 7.33 -6.88 10.45
N PHE A 43 8.01 -5.76 10.32
CA PHE A 43 8.35 -5.14 9.05
C PHE A 43 9.82 -5.32 8.72
N HIS A 44 10.07 -5.54 7.44
CA HIS A 44 11.38 -5.39 6.82
C HIS A 44 11.30 -4.14 5.93
N LEU A 45 11.99 -3.06 6.32
CA LEU A 45 11.94 -1.76 5.67
C LEU A 45 13.23 -1.53 4.89
N LEU A 46 13.12 -1.33 3.58
CA LEU A 46 14.25 -1.19 2.68
C LEU A 46 14.16 0.13 1.93
N THR A 47 15.14 1.01 2.14
CA THR A 47 15.33 2.17 1.28
C THR A 47 16.16 1.74 0.07
N VAL A 48 15.65 2.00 -1.13
CA VAL A 48 16.30 1.67 -2.40
C VAL A 48 16.82 2.96 -3.03
N SER A 49 18.14 3.13 -3.01
CA SER A 49 18.80 4.28 -3.62
C SER A 49 20.27 4.01 -3.86
N SER A 50 20.67 3.87 -5.13
CA SER A 50 22.07 3.71 -5.52
C SER A 50 22.94 4.91 -5.12
N GLY A 51 22.36 6.12 -5.14
CA GLY A 51 23.05 7.35 -4.75
C GLY A 51 23.41 7.36 -3.26
N ARG A 52 22.43 7.10 -2.39
CA ARG A 52 22.66 6.97 -0.95
C ARG A 52 23.57 5.77 -0.67
N TYR A 53 23.35 4.64 -1.33
CA TYR A 53 24.13 3.41 -1.11
C TYR A 53 25.63 3.58 -1.41
N ARG A 54 25.99 4.33 -2.48
CA ARG A 54 27.41 4.63 -2.78
C ARG A 54 28.08 5.44 -1.67
N ARG A 55 27.35 6.38 -1.06
CA ARG A 55 27.85 7.24 0.03
C ARG A 55 27.50 6.70 1.43
N ARG A 56 27.09 5.43 1.55
CA ARG A 56 26.60 4.87 2.84
C ARG A 56 27.56 5.03 4.02
N ALA A 57 28.87 5.08 3.76
CA ALA A 57 29.88 5.32 4.80
C ALA A 57 29.76 6.71 5.45
N GLU A 58 29.17 7.67 4.74
CA GLU A 58 28.88 9.03 5.23
C GLU A 58 27.55 9.10 6.01
N HIS A 59 26.82 7.99 6.14
CA HIS A 59 25.50 7.94 6.77
C HIS A 59 24.53 9.01 6.21
N PRO A 60 24.24 8.98 4.89
CA PRO A 60 23.36 9.97 4.29
C PRO A 60 21.96 9.90 4.90
N PRO A 61 21.25 11.03 5.02
CA PRO A 61 19.91 11.05 5.57
C PRO A 61 18.97 10.19 4.72
N ASP A 62 18.07 9.49 5.39
CA ASP A 62 17.05 8.62 4.79
C ASP A 62 15.67 9.05 5.28
N GLU A 63 15.27 10.24 4.86
CA GLU A 63 14.05 10.91 5.31
C GLU A 63 12.81 10.07 5.02
N SER A 64 12.78 9.39 3.87
CA SER A 64 11.67 8.52 3.48
C SER A 64 11.60 7.27 4.35
N GLY A 65 12.75 6.66 4.68
CA GLY A 65 12.81 5.56 5.63
C GLY A 65 12.41 6.00 7.04
N ASP A 66 12.81 7.19 7.48
CA ASP A 66 12.46 7.73 8.80
C ASP A 66 10.96 8.01 8.92
N VAL A 67 10.34 8.55 7.86
CA VAL A 67 8.88 8.72 7.79
C VAL A 67 8.17 7.37 7.83
N ALA A 68 8.65 6.37 7.09
CA ALA A 68 8.07 5.04 7.10
C ALA A 68 8.13 4.40 8.50
N GLU A 69 9.31 4.40 9.11
CA GLU A 69 9.54 3.89 10.45
C GLU A 69 8.59 4.53 11.47
N LYS A 70 8.51 5.86 11.49
CA LYS A 70 7.61 6.60 12.39
C LYS A 70 6.15 6.18 12.24
N ILE A 71 5.65 6.06 11.00
CA ILE A 71 4.24 5.70 10.77
C ILE A 71 3.98 4.23 11.15
N ILE A 72 4.91 3.33 10.83
CA ILE A 72 4.79 1.90 11.16
C ILE A 72 4.77 1.71 12.68
N GLU A 73 5.66 2.38 13.41
CA GLU A 73 5.71 2.32 14.87
C GLU A 73 4.48 2.95 15.51
N ALA A 74 4.01 4.10 15.00
CA ALA A 74 2.78 4.73 15.47
C ALA A 74 1.53 3.84 15.23
N GLY A 75 1.56 3.00 14.19
CA GLY A 75 0.57 1.95 13.94
C GLY A 75 0.63 0.76 14.92
N GLY A 76 1.57 0.77 15.87
CA GLY A 76 1.76 -0.30 16.86
C GLY A 76 2.51 -1.51 16.35
N HIS A 77 3.29 -1.37 15.27
CA HIS A 77 4.05 -2.45 14.65
C HIS A 77 5.54 -2.45 15.10
N ILE A 78 6.38 -3.29 14.48
CA ILE A 78 7.82 -3.37 14.77
C ILE A 78 8.58 -3.31 13.45
N ILE A 79 9.63 -2.50 13.39
CA ILE A 79 10.67 -2.63 12.38
C ILE A 79 11.64 -3.73 12.83
N GLN A 80 11.52 -4.92 12.24
CA GLN A 80 12.40 -6.04 12.54
C GLN A 80 13.76 -5.89 11.85
N ASN A 81 13.77 -5.27 10.67
CA ASN A 81 15.00 -4.99 9.95
C ASN A 81 14.81 -3.72 9.11
N ARG A 82 15.80 -2.84 9.12
CA ARG A 82 15.86 -1.63 8.31
C ARG A 82 17.19 -1.57 7.57
N ARG A 83 17.17 -1.41 6.25
CA ARG A 83 18.40 -1.38 5.43
C ARG A 83 18.32 -0.38 4.28
N LEU A 84 19.47 0.17 3.93
CA LEU A 84 19.69 0.88 2.68
C LEU A 84 20.32 -0.07 1.66
N ILE A 85 19.73 -0.17 0.47
CA ILE A 85 20.22 -0.98 -0.66
C ILE A 85 20.29 -0.16 -1.95
N SER A 86 21.05 -0.66 -2.93
CA SER A 86 21.15 -0.05 -4.27
C SER A 86 19.98 -0.47 -5.15
N ASP A 87 19.74 0.27 -6.24
CA ASP A 87 18.84 -0.12 -7.34
C ASP A 87 19.49 -1.25 -8.19
N ASP A 88 19.76 -2.38 -7.55
CA ASP A 88 20.38 -3.56 -8.14
C ASP A 88 19.46 -4.78 -7.95
N ALA A 89 19.16 -5.48 -9.04
CA ALA A 89 18.23 -6.61 -9.03
C ALA A 89 18.66 -7.70 -8.04
N ARG A 90 19.95 -8.02 -7.95
CA ARG A 90 20.45 -9.05 -7.03
C ARG A 90 20.28 -8.62 -5.58
N MET A 91 20.49 -7.35 -5.26
CA MET A 91 20.25 -6.80 -3.92
C MET A 91 18.76 -6.85 -3.55
N LEU A 92 17.88 -6.42 -4.47
CA LEU A 92 16.43 -6.47 -4.28
C LEU A 92 15.94 -7.90 -4.03
N GLU A 93 16.33 -8.86 -4.87
CA GLU A 93 15.99 -10.27 -4.73
C GLU A 93 16.60 -10.91 -3.48
N THR A 94 17.83 -10.54 -3.11
CA THR A 94 18.46 -11.05 -1.89
C THR A 94 17.69 -10.59 -0.66
N ALA A 95 17.29 -9.32 -0.60
CA ALA A 95 16.49 -8.81 0.50
C ALA A 95 15.10 -9.47 0.55
N LEU A 96 14.50 -9.78 -0.61
CA LEU A 96 13.27 -10.57 -0.68
C LEU A 96 13.46 -11.98 -0.13
N ARG A 97 14.54 -12.68 -0.50
CA ARG A 97 14.85 -14.02 0.02
C ARG A 97 15.10 -14.02 1.52
N GLU A 98 15.82 -13.03 2.03
CA GLU A 98 16.03 -12.84 3.47
C GLU A 98 14.70 -12.60 4.18
N PHE A 99 13.85 -11.73 3.63
CA PHE A 99 12.50 -11.52 4.14
C PHE A 99 11.73 -12.83 4.22
N MET A 100 11.72 -13.64 3.14
CA MET A 100 11.03 -14.93 3.08
C MET A 100 11.54 -15.96 4.10
N LYS A 101 12.82 -15.89 4.49
CA LYS A 101 13.40 -16.74 5.53
C LYS A 101 13.18 -16.21 6.95
N SER A 102 12.84 -14.94 7.10
CA SER A 102 12.57 -14.31 8.39
C SER A 102 11.16 -14.60 8.90
N ASN A 103 10.88 -14.16 10.14
CA ASN A 103 9.54 -14.13 10.74
C ASN A 103 8.76 -12.84 10.45
N SER A 104 9.24 -12.00 9.51
CA SER A 104 8.58 -10.75 9.15
C SER A 104 7.28 -11.00 8.38
N ASP A 105 6.28 -10.14 8.59
CA ASP A 105 4.97 -10.21 7.96
C ASP A 105 4.85 -9.30 6.73
N VAL A 106 5.59 -8.19 6.73
CA VAL A 106 5.51 -7.15 5.70
C VAL A 106 6.91 -6.75 5.24
N LEU A 107 7.11 -6.69 3.92
CA LEU A 107 8.30 -6.14 3.28
C LEU A 107 7.94 -4.84 2.56
N VAL A 108 8.69 -3.78 2.83
CA VAL A 108 8.48 -2.47 2.21
C VAL A 108 9.76 -2.06 1.50
N TYR A 109 9.70 -1.92 0.19
CA TYR A 109 10.72 -1.21 -0.60
C TYR A 109 10.29 0.25 -0.77
N VAL A 110 11.18 1.18 -0.48
CA VAL A 110 10.99 2.63 -0.62
C VAL A 110 11.99 3.15 -1.64
N GLY A 111 11.54 3.43 -2.86
CA GLY A 111 12.38 3.92 -3.96
C GLY A 111 12.57 2.93 -5.11
N GLY A 112 13.25 3.40 -6.16
CA GLY A 112 13.50 2.64 -7.39
C GLY A 112 12.24 2.30 -8.19
N THR A 113 11.15 3.05 -8.04
CA THR A 113 9.88 2.80 -8.73
C THR A 113 9.55 3.77 -9.86
N GLY A 114 10.36 4.81 -10.08
CA GLY A 114 10.14 5.82 -11.12
C GLY A 114 10.13 5.30 -12.56
N LEU A 115 10.26 6.20 -13.53
CA LEU A 115 10.25 5.88 -14.96
C LEU A 115 11.65 5.73 -15.57
N SER A 116 12.72 5.96 -14.79
CA SER A 116 14.07 5.85 -15.33
C SER A 116 14.44 4.38 -15.52
N LYS A 117 15.42 4.10 -16.39
CA LYS A 117 15.95 2.73 -16.60
C LYS A 117 16.53 2.10 -15.33
N ARG A 118 16.85 2.90 -14.31
CA ARG A 118 17.38 2.42 -13.03
C ARG A 118 16.27 2.08 -12.04
N ASP A 119 15.06 2.56 -12.27
CA ASP A 119 13.91 2.28 -11.41
C ASP A 119 13.36 0.89 -11.75
N ILE A 120 13.91 -0.13 -11.08
CA ILE A 120 13.64 -1.55 -11.36
C ILE A 120 12.93 -2.29 -10.21
N THR A 121 12.57 -1.59 -9.12
CA THR A 121 12.02 -2.22 -7.91
C THR A 121 10.75 -3.01 -8.23
N ILE A 122 9.81 -2.41 -8.97
CA ILE A 122 8.53 -3.06 -9.31
C ILE A 122 8.78 -4.26 -10.24
N GLU A 123 9.56 -4.07 -11.29
CA GLU A 123 9.85 -5.09 -12.30
C GLU A 123 10.57 -6.30 -11.69
N THR A 124 11.40 -6.07 -10.68
CA THR A 124 12.13 -7.12 -9.97
C THR A 124 11.25 -7.86 -8.96
N VAL A 125 10.38 -7.14 -8.24
CA VAL A 125 9.64 -7.70 -7.10
C VAL A 125 8.29 -8.29 -7.51
N ARG A 126 7.58 -7.67 -8.47
CA ARG A 126 6.24 -8.08 -8.92
C ARG A 126 6.15 -9.54 -9.40
N PRO A 127 7.14 -10.13 -10.09
CA PRO A 127 7.11 -11.54 -10.49
C PRO A 127 6.98 -12.53 -9.32
N TYR A 128 7.30 -12.11 -8.10
CA TYR A 128 7.21 -12.95 -6.90
C TYR A 128 5.84 -12.88 -6.22
N PHE A 129 4.92 -12.06 -6.71
CA PHE A 129 3.57 -11.99 -6.16
C PHE A 129 2.77 -13.23 -6.58
N GLU A 130 2.20 -13.93 -5.61
CA GLU A 130 1.17 -14.96 -5.85
C GLU A 130 -0.15 -14.29 -6.24
N LYS A 131 -0.41 -13.10 -5.66
CA LYS A 131 -1.55 -12.25 -6.01
C LYS A 131 -1.18 -10.79 -5.84
N GLU A 132 -1.44 -9.99 -6.87
CA GLU A 132 -1.24 -8.55 -6.84
C GLU A 132 -2.48 -7.84 -6.27
N ILE A 133 -2.25 -6.78 -5.49
CA ILE A 133 -3.28 -5.92 -4.91
C ILE A 133 -3.35 -4.65 -5.76
N HIS A 134 -4.00 -4.73 -6.94
CA HIS A 134 -4.07 -3.59 -7.88
C HIS A 134 -4.60 -2.31 -7.23
N GLY A 135 -5.60 -2.45 -6.35
CA GLY A 135 -6.19 -1.34 -5.61
C GLY A 135 -5.19 -0.53 -4.77
N PHE A 136 -4.05 -1.09 -4.38
CA PHE A 136 -3.02 -0.37 -3.63
C PHE A 136 -2.45 0.81 -4.43
N GLY A 137 -1.98 0.55 -5.66
CA GLY A 137 -1.43 1.58 -6.52
C GLY A 137 -2.49 2.55 -7.03
N GLU A 138 -3.71 2.06 -7.28
CA GLU A 138 -4.84 2.88 -7.71
C GLU A 138 -5.26 3.89 -6.64
N LEU A 139 -5.46 3.42 -5.40
CA LEU A 139 -5.81 4.28 -4.28
C LEU A 139 -4.70 5.27 -3.96
N LEU A 140 -3.43 4.85 -3.98
CA LEU A 140 -2.32 5.78 -3.78
C LEU A 140 -2.33 6.90 -4.83
N ARG A 141 -2.49 6.58 -6.11
CA ARG A 141 -2.58 7.60 -7.17
C ARG A 141 -3.81 8.50 -6.99
N SER A 142 -4.95 7.94 -6.59
CA SER A 142 -6.16 8.70 -6.29
C SER A 142 -5.94 9.69 -5.14
N GLN A 143 -5.26 9.28 -4.07
CA GLN A 143 -4.94 10.14 -2.93
C GLN A 143 -3.92 11.22 -3.32
N SER A 144 -2.91 10.85 -4.10
CA SER A 144 -1.90 11.78 -4.60
C SER A 144 -2.46 12.82 -5.57
N PHE A 145 -3.49 12.48 -6.37
CA PHE A 145 -4.08 13.41 -7.34
C PHE A 145 -4.60 14.69 -6.69
N ALA A 146 -5.18 14.60 -5.49
CA ALA A 146 -5.64 15.77 -4.75
C ALA A 146 -4.50 16.74 -4.36
N ARG A 147 -3.26 16.23 -4.25
CA ARG A 147 -2.08 17.01 -3.85
C ARG A 147 -1.25 17.50 -5.03
N VAL A 148 -1.02 16.63 -6.02
CA VAL A 148 -0.08 16.89 -7.14
C VAL A 148 -0.74 16.88 -8.52
N GLY A 149 -2.06 16.75 -8.59
CA GLY A 149 -2.82 16.73 -9.84
C GLY A 149 -2.41 15.60 -10.77
N ALA A 150 -2.37 15.87 -12.07
CA ALA A 150 -2.07 14.89 -13.11
C ALA A 150 -0.69 14.22 -12.97
N ALA A 151 0.26 14.85 -12.27
CA ALA A 151 1.56 14.24 -11.99
C ALA A 151 1.44 12.93 -11.18
N ALA A 152 0.34 12.74 -10.44
CA ALA A 152 0.06 11.49 -9.74
C ALA A 152 0.04 10.27 -10.67
N MET A 153 -0.26 10.45 -11.97
CA MET A 153 -0.21 9.38 -12.98
C MET A 153 1.18 8.75 -13.09
N LEU A 154 2.25 9.51 -12.85
CA LEU A 154 3.63 9.04 -12.93
C LEU A 154 4.06 8.27 -11.67
N SER A 155 3.28 8.36 -10.58
CA SER A 155 3.56 7.67 -9.33
C SER A 155 3.29 6.17 -9.48
N ARG A 156 4.39 5.43 -9.54
CA ARG A 156 4.39 3.98 -9.62
C ARG A 156 4.60 3.39 -8.23
N ALA A 157 3.60 2.62 -7.81
CA ALA A 157 3.60 1.84 -6.58
C ALA A 157 2.80 0.56 -6.82
N THR A 158 3.19 -0.53 -6.18
CA THR A 158 2.45 -1.78 -6.21
C THR A 158 2.54 -2.49 -4.86
N ALA A 159 1.59 -3.39 -4.62
CA ALA A 159 1.61 -4.30 -3.50
C ALA A 159 1.13 -5.67 -3.95
N GLY A 160 1.63 -6.70 -3.30
CA GLY A 160 1.22 -8.07 -3.54
C GLY A 160 1.41 -8.94 -2.32
N VAL A 161 0.85 -10.14 -2.39
CA VAL A 161 1.05 -11.17 -1.37
C VAL A 161 1.87 -12.31 -1.95
N ALA A 162 2.69 -12.90 -1.09
CA ALA A 162 3.42 -14.12 -1.37
C ALA A 162 3.64 -14.90 -0.08
N LYS A 163 3.27 -16.19 -0.07
CA LYS A 163 3.42 -17.11 1.08
C LYS A 163 2.83 -16.55 2.38
N GLY A 164 1.64 -15.93 2.29
CA GLY A 164 0.95 -15.34 3.43
C GLY A 164 1.60 -14.08 4.01
N ARG A 165 2.42 -13.37 3.21
CA ARG A 165 3.10 -12.15 3.62
C ARG A 165 2.84 -11.03 2.62
N LEU A 166 2.89 -9.80 3.09
CA LEU A 166 2.67 -8.61 2.28
C LEU A 166 4.00 -8.04 1.77
N ILE A 167 4.04 -7.63 0.51
CA ILE A 167 5.19 -6.98 -0.11
C ILE A 167 4.71 -5.70 -0.78
N LEU A 168 5.37 -4.58 -0.50
CA LEU A 168 5.02 -3.24 -0.95
C LEU A 168 6.21 -2.61 -1.68
N CYS A 169 5.95 -1.95 -2.79
CA CYS A 169 6.91 -1.11 -3.50
C CYS A 169 6.37 0.32 -3.53
N LEU A 170 7.00 1.22 -2.78
CA LEU A 170 6.61 2.62 -2.63
C LEU A 170 7.56 3.55 -3.40
N PRO A 171 7.09 4.72 -3.86
CA PRO A 171 7.97 5.76 -4.38
C PRO A 171 8.96 6.23 -3.31
N GLY A 172 10.11 6.77 -3.74
CA GLY A 172 11.19 7.18 -2.85
C GLY A 172 11.00 8.55 -2.18
N SER A 173 9.91 9.27 -2.45
CA SER A 173 9.63 10.58 -1.84
C SER A 173 9.00 10.41 -0.45
N PRO A 174 9.41 11.19 0.57
CA PRO A 174 8.80 11.17 1.90
C PRO A 174 7.28 11.38 1.87
N ASP A 175 6.79 12.32 1.04
CA ASP A 175 5.35 12.61 0.92
C ASP A 175 4.56 11.41 0.37
N ALA A 176 5.17 10.66 -0.56
CA ALA A 176 4.54 9.49 -1.15
C ALA A 176 4.49 8.33 -0.16
N VAL A 177 5.55 8.16 0.63
CA VAL A 177 5.62 7.19 1.72
C VAL A 177 4.58 7.51 2.79
N GLU A 178 4.49 8.78 3.20
CA GLU A 178 3.50 9.24 4.17
C GLU A 178 2.09 8.97 3.66
N THR A 179 1.79 9.39 2.42
CA THR A 179 0.47 9.18 1.80
C THR A 179 0.10 7.71 1.73
N ALA A 180 1.04 6.83 1.35
CA ALA A 180 0.77 5.41 1.28
C ALA A 180 0.55 4.78 2.67
N LEU A 181 1.51 4.94 3.57
CA LEU A 181 1.46 4.24 4.86
C LEU A 181 0.35 4.79 5.75
N ALA A 182 0.10 6.10 5.77
CA ALA A 182 -1.00 6.66 6.57
C ALA A 182 -2.38 6.11 6.17
N VAL A 183 -2.57 5.79 4.89
CA VAL A 183 -3.84 5.26 4.37
C VAL A 183 -3.99 3.76 4.64
N PHE A 184 -2.92 2.98 4.50
CA PHE A 184 -3.04 1.52 4.48
C PHE A 184 -2.60 0.81 5.75
N ILE A 185 -1.86 1.47 6.66
CA ILE A 185 -1.26 0.82 7.83
C ILE A 185 -2.29 0.08 8.70
N SER A 186 -3.50 0.61 8.84
CA SER A 186 -4.59 0.00 9.62
C SER A 186 -5.16 -1.27 8.99
N GLU A 187 -5.01 -1.45 7.69
CA GLU A 187 -5.56 -2.60 6.95
C GLU A 187 -4.55 -3.74 6.82
N PHE A 188 -3.25 -3.49 7.05
CA PHE A 188 -2.21 -4.52 6.91
C PHE A 188 -2.42 -5.75 7.79
N PRO A 189 -2.85 -5.66 9.07
CA PRO A 189 -3.15 -6.85 9.88
C PRO A 189 -4.23 -7.74 9.25
N HIS A 190 -5.27 -7.12 8.68
CA HIS A 190 -6.33 -7.85 8.00
C HIS A 190 -5.85 -8.47 6.69
N ALA A 191 -5.09 -7.72 5.88
CA ALA A 191 -4.50 -8.21 4.64
C ALA A 191 -3.57 -9.42 4.87
N VAL A 192 -2.70 -9.36 5.88
CA VAL A 192 -1.81 -10.47 6.24
C VAL A 192 -2.60 -11.68 6.76
N HIS A 193 -3.68 -11.45 7.51
CA HIS A 193 -4.55 -12.55 7.97
C HIS A 193 -5.22 -13.27 6.80
N ILE A 194 -5.79 -12.52 5.84
CA ILE A 194 -6.39 -13.09 4.62
C ILE A 194 -5.34 -13.85 3.82
N ALA A 195 -4.13 -13.30 3.66
CA ALA A 195 -3.07 -13.92 2.86
C ALA A 195 -2.60 -15.27 3.43
N LYS A 196 -2.72 -15.49 4.75
CA LYS A 196 -2.33 -16.74 5.43
C LYS A 196 -3.43 -17.81 5.46
N SER A 197 -4.64 -17.45 5.03
CA SER A 197 -5.81 -18.34 5.01
C SER A 197 -5.86 -19.13 3.71
#